data_AF-D0VAK9-F1
#
_entry.id   AF-D0VAK9-F1
#
_cell.length_a   1.000
_cell.length_b   1.000
_cell.length_c   1.000
_cell.angle_alpha   90.00
_cell.angle_beta   90.00
_cell.angle_gamma   90.00
#
_symmetry.space_group_name_H-M   'P 1'
#
loop_
_entity.id
_entity.type
_entity.pdbx_description
1 polymer ?
#
loop_
_entity_poly.entity_id
_entity_poly.type
_entity_poly.pdbx_seq_one_letter_code
_entity_poly.pdbx_strand_id
1 'polypeptide(L)'
;GMDKMLVDSIGDITITNDGVTILEEMGVEHPAAKMMVEVAKTQNEEVGDGTTTSVVIAGELLKRAESLLDQEIHPTVITRGYSLAKEEALRILDEIATPINIDDIEILKKVAITAMSGKSGKEVAPKIAEIIVEAVRTVAEKRDGKLVIDKDNIKRVKKHGASAAETQLIKGIVVDKEIVHPQMPKVVKNAKIALLDCPLEIEKTETDAQIRITSPEQLQAFLEQERNMLKEMVNKIASIGANVVFTERHRR
;
A
#
# COMPACT_ATOMS: atom_id res chain seq x y z
N GLY A 1 15.01 -17.95 0.74
CA GLY A 1 15.90 -18.33 1.85
C GLY A 1 15.09 -18.83 3.02
N MET A 2 15.70 -19.02 4.20
CA MET A 2 14.95 -19.18 5.45
C MET A 2 14.46 -17.82 5.94
N ASP A 3 13.25 -17.80 6.51
CA ASP A 3 12.68 -16.60 7.12
C ASP A 3 13.51 -16.16 8.33
N LYS A 4 13.55 -14.85 8.59
CA LYS A 4 14.23 -14.26 9.74
C LYS A 4 13.19 -13.77 10.74
N MET A 5 13.39 -14.13 11.99
CA MET A 5 12.64 -13.60 13.12
C MET A 5 13.42 -12.43 13.70
N LEU A 6 12.77 -11.27 13.74
CA LEU A 6 13.31 -10.01 14.25
C LEU A 6 12.45 -9.62 15.45
N VAL A 7 13.10 -9.18 16.51
CA VAL A 7 12.44 -8.72 17.73
C VAL A 7 12.87 -7.29 17.93
N ASP A 8 11.91 -6.38 17.95
CA ASP A 8 12.18 -4.95 18.15
C ASP A 8 12.47 -4.64 19.63
N SER A 9 12.74 -3.37 19.93
CA SER A 9 13.00 -2.93 21.31
C SER A 9 11.79 -2.99 22.24
N ILE A 10 10.57 -3.06 21.68
CA ILE A 10 9.30 -3.08 22.42
C ILE A 10 8.82 -4.54 22.65
N GLY A 11 9.43 -5.51 21.96
CA GLY A 11 9.12 -6.92 22.01
C GLY A 11 8.20 -7.40 20.89
N ASP A 12 7.88 -6.56 19.90
CA ASP A 12 7.12 -6.97 18.72
C ASP A 12 7.97 -7.88 17.83
N ILE A 13 7.35 -8.96 17.37
CA ILE A 13 8.01 -10.02 16.61
C ILE A 13 7.60 -9.91 15.14
N THR A 14 8.58 -9.65 14.28
CA THR A 14 8.41 -9.65 12.83
C THR A 14 9.12 -10.85 12.22
N ILE A 15 8.38 -11.71 11.51
CA ILE A 15 8.94 -12.85 10.76
C ILE A 15 8.82 -12.53 9.28
N THR A 16 9.95 -12.42 8.58
CA THR A 16 9.97 -12.06 7.15
C THR A 16 11.16 -12.65 6.40
N ASN A 17 10.99 -12.85 5.09
CA ASN A 17 12.07 -13.17 4.15
C ASN A 17 12.54 -11.93 3.38
N ASP A 18 11.82 -10.81 3.51
CA ASP A 18 12.05 -9.63 2.69
C ASP A 18 13.30 -8.87 3.14
N GLY A 19 14.24 -8.69 2.20
CA GLY A 19 15.55 -8.11 2.49
C GLY A 19 15.46 -6.68 3.01
N VAL A 20 14.56 -5.86 2.47
CA VAL A 20 14.40 -4.46 2.90
C VAL A 20 13.85 -4.39 4.33
N THR A 21 12.80 -5.16 4.64
CA THR A 21 12.23 -5.21 6.00
C THR A 21 13.26 -5.70 7.00
N ILE A 22 14.07 -6.72 6.66
CA ILE A 22 15.14 -7.19 7.55
C ILE A 22 16.13 -6.06 7.85
N LEU A 23 16.58 -5.34 6.83
CA LEU A 23 17.60 -4.30 6.97
C LEU A 23 17.09 -3.07 7.74
N GLU A 24 15.80 -2.74 7.62
CA GLU A 24 15.17 -1.65 8.36
C GLU A 24 15.03 -1.97 9.85
N GLU A 25 14.54 -3.16 10.17
CA GLU A 25 14.32 -3.62 11.55
C GLU A 25 15.63 -3.91 12.31
N MET A 26 16.72 -4.22 11.59
CA MET A 26 18.02 -4.52 12.21
C MET A 26 18.70 -3.34 12.91
N GLY A 27 18.23 -2.10 12.73
CA GLY A 27 18.76 -0.94 13.46
C GLY A 27 20.25 -0.64 13.19
N VAL A 28 20.66 -0.70 11.92
CA VAL A 28 22.07 -0.58 11.53
C VAL A 28 22.66 0.81 11.83
N GLU A 29 23.73 0.86 12.62
CA GLU A 29 24.39 2.13 12.99
C GLU A 29 25.46 2.60 11.99
N HIS A 30 26.24 1.66 11.44
CA HIS A 30 27.41 1.99 10.62
C HIS A 30 27.00 2.70 9.31
N PRO A 31 27.57 3.88 8.98
CA PRO A 31 27.16 4.67 7.81
C PRO A 31 27.20 3.91 6.48
N ALA A 32 28.25 3.13 6.22
CA ALA A 32 28.35 2.34 4.99
C ALA A 32 27.25 1.26 4.90
N ALA A 33 26.84 0.71 6.03
CA ALA A 33 25.78 -0.29 6.07
C ALA A 33 24.40 0.37 5.93
N LYS A 34 24.22 1.61 6.42
CA LYS A 34 23.03 2.44 6.10
C LYS A 34 22.90 2.69 4.59
N MET A 35 24.01 2.92 3.88
CA MET A 35 23.96 3.03 2.41
C MET A 35 23.44 1.76 1.75
N MET A 36 23.75 0.57 2.28
CA MET A 36 23.20 -0.70 1.77
C MET A 36 21.70 -0.82 2.02
N VAL A 37 21.20 -0.30 3.15
CA VAL A 37 19.76 -0.22 3.43
C VAL A 37 19.07 0.66 2.39
N GLU A 38 19.65 1.82 2.06
CA GLU A 38 19.09 2.71 1.04
C GLU A 38 19.05 2.07 -0.36
N VAL A 39 20.07 1.29 -0.74
CA VAL A 39 20.03 0.50 -2.00
C VAL A 39 18.85 -0.48 -2.01
N ALA A 40 18.59 -1.17 -0.90
CA ALA A 40 17.46 -2.10 -0.79
C ALA A 40 16.11 -1.36 -0.87
N LYS A 41 15.99 -0.20 -0.23
CA LYS A 41 14.79 0.65 -0.27
C LYS A 41 14.49 1.15 -1.67
N THR A 42 15.46 1.73 -2.37
CA THR A 42 15.27 2.22 -3.75
C THR A 42 14.85 1.07 -4.68
N GLN A 43 15.45 -0.11 -4.54
CA GLN A 43 15.05 -1.28 -5.32
C GLN A 43 13.59 -1.69 -5.05
N ASN A 44 13.14 -1.59 -3.80
CA ASN A 44 11.77 -1.91 -3.42
C ASN A 44 10.75 -0.87 -3.93
N GLU A 45 11.10 0.41 -3.93
CA GLU A 45 10.23 1.49 -4.40
C GLU A 45 10.04 1.44 -5.91
N GLU A 46 11.14 1.32 -6.66
CA GLU A 46 11.15 1.36 -8.12
C GLU A 46 10.63 0.05 -8.76
N VAL A 47 11.11 -1.10 -8.25
CA VAL A 47 10.84 -2.41 -8.87
C VAL A 47 9.94 -3.28 -8.00
N GLY A 48 10.13 -3.26 -6.68
CA GLY A 48 9.33 -4.05 -5.72
C GLY A 48 9.76 -5.50 -5.54
N ASP A 49 10.84 -5.94 -6.18
CA ASP A 49 11.48 -7.24 -5.97
C ASP A 49 12.99 -7.15 -6.15
N GLY A 50 13.72 -8.17 -5.69
CA GLY A 50 15.18 -8.25 -5.80
C GLY A 50 15.94 -7.43 -4.75
N THR A 51 15.28 -7.00 -3.67
CA THR A 51 15.87 -6.23 -2.55
C THR A 51 17.07 -6.95 -1.94
N THR A 52 16.98 -8.27 -1.73
CA THR A 52 18.10 -9.07 -1.23
C THR A 52 19.21 -9.19 -2.28
N THR A 53 18.84 -9.37 -3.55
CA THR A 53 19.80 -9.56 -4.64
C THR A 53 20.66 -8.31 -4.86
N SER A 54 20.05 -7.11 -4.83
CA SER A 54 20.79 -5.86 -4.99
C SER A 54 21.83 -5.67 -3.89
N VAL A 55 21.48 -5.97 -2.64
CA VAL A 55 22.39 -5.90 -1.49
C VAL A 55 23.53 -6.92 -1.60
N VAL A 56 23.23 -8.15 -1.99
CA VAL A 56 24.25 -9.20 -2.16
C VAL A 56 25.22 -8.86 -3.29
N ILE A 57 24.71 -8.37 -4.43
CA ILE A 57 25.56 -7.94 -5.56
C ILE A 57 26.46 -6.78 -5.14
N ALA A 58 25.90 -5.77 -4.46
CA ALA A 58 26.69 -4.63 -3.98
C ALA A 58 27.79 -5.07 -3.00
N GLY A 59 27.49 -6.00 -2.08
CA GLY A 59 28.48 -6.57 -1.17
C GLY A 59 29.61 -7.32 -1.89
N GLU A 60 29.28 -8.17 -2.87
CA GLU A 60 30.30 -8.90 -3.64
C GLU A 60 31.13 -7.96 -4.52
N LEU A 61 30.54 -6.92 -5.12
CA LEU A 61 31.27 -5.89 -5.88
C LEU A 61 32.27 -5.13 -5.00
N LEU A 62 31.90 -4.80 -3.76
CA LEU A 62 32.80 -4.16 -2.80
C LEU A 62 33.94 -5.08 -2.39
N LYS A 63 33.65 -6.37 -2.12
CA LYS A 63 34.67 -7.38 -1.82
C LYS A 63 35.67 -7.56 -2.96
N ARG A 64 35.20 -7.53 -4.22
CA ARG A 64 36.09 -7.57 -5.40
C ARG A 64 36.88 -6.29 -5.57
N ALA A 65 36.29 -5.13 -5.25
CA ALA A 65 37.00 -3.86 -5.28
C ALA A 65 38.12 -3.83 -4.24
N GLU A 66 37.92 -4.37 -3.05
CA GLU A 66 38.96 -4.52 -2.01
C GLU A 66 40.19 -5.26 -2.55
N SER A 67 40.00 -6.40 -3.23
CA SER A 67 41.11 -7.16 -3.84
C SER A 67 41.87 -6.40 -4.93
N LEU A 68 41.23 -5.43 -5.59
CA LEU A 68 41.87 -4.56 -6.59
C LEU A 68 42.63 -3.41 -5.92
N LEU A 69 42.10 -2.88 -4.80
CA LEU A 69 42.77 -1.89 -3.98
C LEU A 69 44.04 -2.46 -3.35
N ASP A 70 44.02 -3.72 -2.90
CA ASP A 70 45.20 -4.43 -2.40
C ASP A 70 46.31 -4.59 -3.46
N GLN A 71 45.94 -4.56 -4.74
CA GLN A 71 46.86 -4.54 -5.88
C GLN A 71 47.28 -3.12 -6.29
N GLU A 72 47.02 -2.13 -5.44
CA GLU A 72 47.34 -0.71 -5.65
C GLU A 72 46.66 -0.08 -6.87
N ILE A 73 45.54 -0.66 -7.34
CA ILE A 73 44.75 -0.08 -8.43
C ILE A 73 43.98 1.13 -7.90
N HIS A 74 44.16 2.29 -8.54
CA HIS A 74 43.52 3.52 -8.12
C HIS A 74 41.97 3.42 -8.15
N PRO A 75 41.25 3.86 -7.10
CA PRO A 75 39.79 3.73 -7.01
C PRO A 75 39.02 4.25 -8.23
N THR A 76 39.48 5.35 -8.83
CA THR A 76 38.88 5.92 -10.06
C THR A 76 38.89 4.96 -11.25
N VAL A 77 39.91 4.10 -11.35
CA VAL A 77 39.98 3.09 -12.42
C VAL A 77 38.95 2.00 -12.17
N ILE A 78 38.79 1.58 -10.90
CA ILE A 78 37.80 0.57 -10.49
C ILE A 78 36.38 1.08 -10.77
N THR A 79 36.05 2.30 -10.33
CA THR A 79 34.71 2.87 -10.54
C THR A 79 34.38 3.07 -12.03
N ARG A 80 35.37 3.48 -12.83
CA ARG A 80 35.23 3.54 -14.29
C ARG A 80 35.00 2.16 -14.89
N GLY A 81 35.75 1.15 -14.46
CA GLY A 81 35.59 -0.23 -14.89
C GLY A 81 34.19 -0.78 -14.59
N TYR A 82 33.69 -0.55 -13.38
CA TYR A 82 32.32 -0.94 -13.00
C TYR A 82 31.25 -0.21 -13.79
N SER A 83 31.46 1.07 -14.11
CA SER A 83 30.52 1.84 -14.94
C SER A 83 30.42 1.25 -16.35
N LEU A 84 31.55 0.90 -16.96
CA LEU A 84 31.59 0.23 -18.27
C LEU A 84 30.95 -1.16 -18.22
N ALA A 85 31.24 -1.94 -17.18
CA ALA A 85 30.67 -3.26 -16.99
C ALA A 85 29.14 -3.20 -16.80
N LYS A 86 28.63 -2.18 -16.11
CA LYS A 86 27.19 -1.95 -15.94
C LYS A 86 26.51 -1.68 -17.30
N GLU A 87 27.07 -0.81 -18.13
CA GLU A 87 26.52 -0.50 -19.46
C GLU A 87 26.44 -1.77 -20.33
N GLU A 88 27.51 -2.57 -20.34
CA GLU A 88 27.53 -3.82 -21.09
C GLU A 88 26.56 -4.86 -20.52
N ALA A 89 26.44 -4.96 -19.19
CA ALA A 89 25.48 -5.86 -18.56
C ALA A 89 24.04 -5.49 -18.94
N LEU A 90 23.69 -4.19 -18.98
CA LEU A 90 22.37 -3.74 -19.42
C LEU A 90 22.11 -4.10 -20.89
N ARG A 91 23.09 -3.89 -21.78
CA ARG A 91 22.98 -4.29 -23.18
C ARG A 91 22.70 -5.79 -23.33
N ILE A 92 23.43 -6.63 -22.60
CA ILE A 92 23.23 -8.09 -22.64
C ILE A 92 21.85 -8.46 -22.08
N LEU A 93 21.41 -7.81 -20.99
CA LEU A 93 20.08 -8.05 -20.42
C LEU A 93 18.97 -7.73 -21.43
N ASP A 94 19.09 -6.65 -22.19
CA ASP A 94 18.14 -6.29 -23.25
C ASP A 94 18.15 -7.32 -24.41
N GLU A 95 19.31 -7.88 -24.74
CA GLU A 95 19.44 -8.89 -25.81
C GLU A 95 18.83 -10.25 -25.43
N ILE A 96 18.93 -10.63 -24.16
CA ILE A 96 18.35 -11.90 -23.67
C ILE A 96 16.91 -11.74 -23.17
N ALA A 97 16.41 -10.51 -23.03
CA ALA A 97 15.05 -10.24 -22.58
C ALA A 97 14.05 -10.84 -23.57
N THR A 98 13.12 -11.63 -23.05
CA THR A 98 12.04 -12.20 -23.86
C THR A 98 10.81 -11.29 -23.78
N PRO A 99 10.35 -10.68 -24.88
CA PRO A 99 9.15 -9.86 -24.85
C PRO A 99 7.93 -10.72 -24.55
N ILE A 100 7.08 -10.25 -23.64
CA ILE A 100 5.85 -10.95 -23.25
C ILE A 100 4.63 -10.18 -23.73
N ASN A 101 3.57 -10.91 -24.06
CA ASN A 101 2.27 -10.31 -24.29
C ASN A 101 1.57 -10.08 -22.94
N ILE A 102 1.12 -8.85 -22.68
CA ILE A 102 0.42 -8.46 -21.44
C ILE A 102 -0.94 -9.16 -21.31
N ASP A 103 -1.53 -9.60 -22.43
CA ASP A 103 -2.79 -10.35 -22.42
C ASP A 103 -2.58 -11.85 -22.08
N ASP A 104 -1.33 -12.33 -21.99
CA ASP A 104 -1.04 -13.70 -21.59
C ASP A 104 -1.11 -13.87 -20.07
N ILE A 105 -2.31 -14.24 -19.61
CA ILE A 105 -2.64 -14.46 -18.19
C ILE A 105 -1.74 -15.55 -17.57
N GLU A 106 -1.39 -16.59 -18.32
CA GLU A 106 -0.62 -17.71 -17.79
C GLU A 106 0.84 -17.30 -17.53
N ILE A 107 1.42 -16.48 -18.41
CA ILE A 107 2.75 -15.89 -18.16
C ILE A 107 2.70 -14.96 -16.94
N LEU A 108 1.70 -14.08 -16.84
CA LEU A 108 1.56 -13.18 -15.68
C LEU A 108 1.40 -13.95 -14.36
N LYS A 109 0.62 -15.03 -14.36
CA LYS A 109 0.48 -15.93 -13.21
C LYS A 109 1.83 -16.56 -12.83
N LYS A 110 2.60 -17.04 -13.80
CA LYS A 110 3.95 -17.60 -13.56
C LYS A 110 4.91 -16.58 -12.96
N VAL A 111 4.88 -15.33 -13.44
CA VAL A 111 5.68 -14.23 -12.87
C VAL A 111 5.30 -13.98 -11.41
N ALA A 112 4.00 -13.87 -11.12
CA ALA A 112 3.52 -13.66 -9.75
C ALA A 112 3.88 -14.84 -8.81
N ILE A 113 3.74 -16.09 -9.27
CA ILE A 113 4.14 -17.29 -8.51
C ILE A 113 5.65 -17.26 -8.23
N THR A 114 6.45 -16.88 -9.22
CA THR A 114 7.92 -16.82 -9.08
C THR A 114 8.33 -15.74 -8.08
N ALA A 115 7.72 -14.55 -8.12
CA ALA A 115 7.98 -13.47 -7.17
C ALA A 115 7.59 -13.82 -5.71
N MET A 116 6.62 -14.73 -5.53
CA MET A 116 6.24 -15.26 -4.22
C MET A 116 7.07 -16.49 -3.80
N SER A 117 7.85 -17.06 -4.71
CA SER A 117 8.61 -18.28 -4.44
C SER A 117 9.73 -17.99 -3.45
N GLY A 118 9.72 -18.72 -2.34
CA GLY A 118 10.74 -18.56 -1.28
C GLY A 118 10.28 -17.70 -0.09
N LYS A 119 9.05 -17.16 -0.14
CA LYS A 119 8.35 -16.55 1.00
C LYS A 119 7.42 -17.56 1.68
N SER A 120 6.99 -17.26 2.91
CA SER A 120 6.00 -18.03 3.65
C SER A 120 4.67 -18.06 2.85
N GLY A 121 4.04 -19.24 2.70
CA GLY A 121 2.77 -19.38 1.96
C GLY A 121 2.85 -19.96 0.54
N LYS A 122 3.92 -20.71 0.21
CA LYS A 122 4.09 -21.38 -1.10
C LYS A 122 2.87 -22.20 -1.54
N GLU A 123 2.20 -22.88 -0.61
CA GLU A 123 1.03 -23.70 -0.89
C GLU A 123 -0.16 -22.88 -1.42
N VAL A 124 -0.24 -21.61 -1.02
CA VAL A 124 -1.35 -20.70 -1.39
C VAL A 124 -0.97 -19.79 -2.57
N ALA A 125 0.31 -19.79 -2.96
CA ALA A 125 0.83 -18.93 -4.03
C ALA A 125 0.03 -19.02 -5.35
N PRO A 126 -0.42 -20.19 -5.84
CA PRO A 126 -1.21 -20.25 -7.08
C PRO A 126 -2.53 -19.48 -7.00
N LYS A 127 -3.25 -19.60 -5.88
CA LYS A 127 -4.54 -18.91 -5.68
C LYS A 127 -4.33 -17.41 -5.52
N ILE A 128 -3.30 -17.00 -4.77
CA ILE A 128 -2.95 -15.59 -4.60
C ILE A 128 -2.49 -14.98 -5.93
N ALA A 129 -1.72 -15.71 -6.74
CA ALA A 129 -1.28 -15.24 -8.04
C ALA A 129 -2.46 -14.95 -8.97
N GLU A 130 -3.47 -15.81 -8.98
CA GLU A 130 -4.69 -15.59 -9.74
C GLU A 130 -5.42 -14.32 -9.29
N ILE A 131 -5.57 -14.12 -7.97
CA ILE A 131 -6.16 -12.91 -7.38
C ILE A 131 -5.37 -11.65 -7.76
N ILE A 132 -4.03 -11.70 -7.69
CA ILE A 132 -3.16 -10.56 -8.04
C ILE A 132 -3.34 -10.19 -9.51
N VAL A 133 -3.29 -11.17 -10.41
CA VAL A 133 -3.43 -10.92 -11.85
C VAL A 133 -4.81 -10.36 -12.17
N GLU A 134 -5.88 -10.88 -11.56
CA GLU A 134 -7.23 -10.34 -11.75
C GLU A 134 -7.37 -8.91 -11.19
N ALA A 135 -6.79 -8.62 -10.01
CA ALA A 135 -6.81 -7.30 -9.40
C ALA A 135 -6.07 -6.26 -10.26
N VAL A 136 -4.86 -6.58 -10.71
CA VAL A 136 -4.04 -5.71 -11.56
C VAL A 136 -4.73 -5.44 -12.90
N ARG A 137 -5.33 -6.45 -13.52
CA ARG A 137 -6.07 -6.26 -14.79
C ARG A 137 -7.34 -5.44 -14.62
N THR A 138 -7.99 -5.50 -13.46
CA THR A 138 -9.19 -4.68 -13.18
C THR A 138 -8.85 -3.20 -13.07
N VAL A 139 -7.65 -2.88 -12.57
CA VAL A 139 -7.17 -1.51 -12.33
C VAL A 139 -6.36 -0.95 -13.51
N ALA A 140 -5.83 -1.82 -14.38
CA ALA A 140 -5.00 -1.41 -15.50
C ALA A 140 -5.77 -0.51 -16.48
N GLU A 141 -5.32 0.74 -16.61
CA GLU A 141 -5.86 1.71 -17.55
C GLU A 141 -4.90 1.92 -18.72
N LYS A 142 -5.46 2.10 -19.92
CA LYS A 142 -4.67 2.55 -21.08
C LYS A 142 -4.71 4.08 -21.11
N ARG A 143 -3.60 4.73 -20.74
CA ARG A 143 -3.38 6.17 -20.87
C ARG A 143 -2.31 6.42 -21.93
N ASP A 144 -2.64 7.18 -22.96
CA ASP A 144 -1.72 7.54 -24.05
C ASP A 144 -1.02 6.34 -24.73
N GLY A 145 -1.77 5.24 -24.92
CA GLY A 145 -1.25 4.01 -25.51
C GLY A 145 -0.31 3.19 -24.62
N LYS A 146 -0.03 3.65 -23.38
CA LYS A 146 0.70 2.91 -22.36
C LYS A 146 -0.26 2.37 -21.30
N LEU A 147 0.07 1.20 -20.78
CA LEU A 147 -0.67 0.61 -19.67
C LEU A 147 -0.13 1.21 -18.37
N VAL A 148 -0.99 1.95 -17.66
CA VAL A 148 -0.65 2.58 -16.38
C VAL A 148 -1.46 1.87 -15.30
N ILE A 149 -0.75 1.41 -14.27
CA ILE A 149 -1.34 0.75 -13.11
C ILE A 149 -1.01 1.61 -11.90
N ASP A 150 -2.05 2.15 -11.27
CA ASP A 150 -1.92 2.81 -9.99
C ASP A 150 -2.04 1.77 -8.87
N LYS A 151 -0.99 1.64 -8.05
CA LYS A 151 -0.95 0.69 -6.93
C LYS A 151 -1.97 1.08 -5.85
N ASP A 152 -2.34 2.36 -5.73
CA ASP A 152 -3.26 2.85 -4.70
C ASP A 152 -4.71 2.40 -4.94
N ASN A 153 -5.04 2.06 -6.18
CA ASN A 153 -6.34 1.50 -6.54
C ASN A 153 -6.51 0.03 -6.07
N ILE A 154 -5.45 -0.63 -5.60
CA ILE A 154 -5.50 -2.00 -5.06
C ILE A 154 -5.34 -1.95 -3.54
N LYS A 155 -6.48 -1.94 -2.83
CA LYS A 155 -6.48 -1.92 -1.37
C LYS A 155 -6.33 -3.32 -0.78
N ARG A 156 -5.31 -3.51 0.07
CA ARG A 156 -5.11 -4.74 0.86
C ARG A 156 -5.67 -4.56 2.26
N VAL A 157 -6.64 -5.39 2.65
CA VAL A 157 -7.22 -5.41 4.01
C VAL A 157 -6.94 -6.76 4.65
N LYS A 158 -6.24 -6.77 5.79
CA LYS A 158 -5.89 -7.98 6.53
C LYS A 158 -6.85 -8.13 7.72
N LYS A 159 -7.48 -9.30 7.87
CA LYS A 159 -8.30 -9.68 9.03
C LYS A 159 -7.84 -11.03 9.55
N HIS A 160 -7.67 -11.12 10.87
CA HIS A 160 -7.30 -12.36 11.56
C HIS A 160 -8.52 -13.30 11.66
N GLY A 161 -8.27 -14.62 11.67
CA GLY A 161 -9.29 -15.63 11.99
C GLY A 161 -9.54 -16.70 10.91
N ALA A 162 -8.97 -16.54 9.71
CA ALA A 162 -9.12 -17.49 8.61
C ALA A 162 -7.76 -17.89 8.01
N SER A 163 -7.75 -18.94 7.18
CA SER A 163 -6.53 -19.35 6.46
C SER A 163 -6.17 -18.35 5.37
N ALA A 164 -4.88 -18.21 5.04
CA ALA A 164 -4.44 -17.44 3.88
C ALA A 164 -5.10 -17.93 2.57
N ALA A 165 -5.47 -19.22 2.50
CA ALA A 165 -6.20 -19.80 1.39
C ALA A 165 -7.62 -19.24 1.21
N GLU A 166 -8.20 -18.59 2.21
CA GLU A 166 -9.53 -17.98 2.14
C GLU A 166 -9.49 -16.53 1.63
N THR A 167 -8.30 -16.03 1.27
CA THR A 167 -8.16 -14.73 0.61
C THR A 167 -8.98 -14.70 -0.68
N GLN A 168 -9.69 -13.60 -0.89
CA GLN A 168 -10.55 -13.37 -2.05
C GLN A 168 -10.39 -11.95 -2.58
N LEU A 169 -10.58 -11.79 -3.89
CA LEU A 169 -10.68 -10.50 -4.53
C LEU A 169 -12.09 -9.94 -4.36
N ILE A 170 -12.21 -8.79 -3.72
CA ILE A 170 -13.47 -8.04 -3.68
C ILE A 170 -13.43 -7.01 -4.81
N LYS A 171 -14.34 -7.13 -5.79
CA LYS A 171 -14.53 -6.15 -6.86
C LYS A 171 -15.29 -4.93 -6.33
N GLY A 172 -14.63 -4.15 -5.50
CA GLY A 172 -15.19 -3.02 -4.80
C GLY A 172 -14.24 -2.55 -3.69
N ILE A 173 -14.79 -1.83 -2.71
CA ILE A 173 -14.00 -1.26 -1.62
C ILE A 173 -14.37 -1.95 -0.32
N VAL A 174 -13.36 -2.40 0.43
CA VAL A 174 -13.51 -2.84 1.82
C VAL A 174 -13.15 -1.67 2.73
N VAL A 175 -14.11 -1.26 3.55
CA VAL A 175 -13.95 -0.20 4.54
C VAL A 175 -13.98 -0.85 5.92
N ASP A 176 -12.91 -0.67 6.69
CA ASP A 176 -12.84 -1.17 8.06
C ASP A 176 -13.52 -0.19 9.02
N LYS A 177 -14.84 -0.11 8.90
CA LYS A 177 -15.72 0.74 9.71
C LYS A 177 -16.99 0.00 10.05
N GLU A 178 -17.56 0.38 11.19
CA GLU A 178 -18.83 -0.15 11.66
C GLU A 178 -19.98 0.80 11.28
N ILE A 179 -21.18 0.24 11.28
CA ILE A 179 -22.40 1.01 11.10
C ILE A 179 -22.63 1.81 12.38
N VAL A 180 -22.84 3.12 12.24
CA VAL A 180 -22.94 4.06 13.38
C VAL A 180 -24.13 3.78 14.29
N HIS A 181 -25.24 3.27 13.75
CA HIS A 181 -26.47 3.05 14.51
C HIS A 181 -26.99 1.62 14.35
N PRO A 182 -27.34 0.90 15.43
CA PRO A 182 -27.73 -0.51 15.37
C PRO A 182 -29.04 -0.77 14.62
N GLN A 183 -29.93 0.23 14.52
CA GLN A 183 -31.17 0.12 13.74
C GLN A 183 -30.98 0.33 12.23
N MET A 184 -29.79 0.72 11.77
CA MET A 184 -29.51 0.84 10.34
C MET A 184 -29.38 -0.55 9.70
N PRO A 185 -29.79 -0.70 8.43
CA PRO A 185 -29.71 -1.98 7.73
C PRO A 185 -28.26 -2.44 7.59
N LYS A 186 -27.99 -3.69 7.99
CA LYS A 186 -26.67 -4.31 7.83
C LYS A 186 -26.35 -4.71 6.39
N VAL A 187 -27.38 -4.89 5.57
CA VAL A 187 -27.26 -5.29 4.16
C VAL A 187 -28.20 -4.42 3.33
N VAL A 188 -27.64 -3.74 2.33
CA VAL A 188 -28.38 -2.89 1.41
C VAL A 188 -28.14 -3.43 -0.01
N LYS A 189 -29.21 -3.84 -0.70
CA LYS A 189 -29.16 -4.24 -2.12
C LYS A 189 -29.40 -3.02 -3.01
N ASN A 190 -28.71 -2.95 -4.16
CA ASN A 190 -28.78 -1.80 -5.09
C ASN A 190 -28.49 -0.46 -4.39
N ALA A 191 -27.34 -0.40 -3.72
CA ALA A 191 -26.94 0.76 -2.94
C ALA A 191 -26.64 1.98 -3.85
N LYS A 192 -27.23 3.12 -3.53
CA LYS A 192 -26.87 4.46 -4.00
C LYS A 192 -26.03 5.10 -2.90
N ILE A 193 -24.72 5.14 -3.14
CA ILE A 193 -23.72 5.57 -2.16
C ILE A 193 -23.50 7.08 -2.31
N ALA A 194 -23.67 7.83 -1.22
CA ALA A 194 -23.25 9.23 -1.12
C ALA A 194 -21.93 9.32 -0.35
N LEU A 195 -20.98 10.09 -0.89
CA LEU A 195 -19.74 10.43 -0.23
C LEU A 195 -19.81 11.90 0.18
N LEU A 196 -19.71 12.16 1.47
CA LEU A 196 -19.75 13.50 2.04
C LEU A 196 -18.39 13.81 2.65
N ASP A 197 -17.78 14.88 2.15
CA ASP A 197 -16.55 15.46 2.69
C ASP A 197 -16.83 16.41 3.87
N CYS A 198 -18.05 16.41 4.38
CA CYS A 198 -18.47 17.21 5.52
C CYS A 198 -19.07 16.33 6.61
N PRO A 199 -18.88 16.70 7.89
CA PRO A 199 -19.49 15.99 9.02
C PRO A 199 -20.99 16.28 9.07
N LEU A 200 -21.78 15.29 9.48
CA LEU A 200 -23.21 15.46 9.77
C LEU A 200 -23.41 15.96 11.20
N GLU A 201 -22.90 17.16 11.47
CA GLU A 201 -22.94 17.82 12.78
C GLU A 201 -23.36 19.28 12.63
N ILE A 202 -23.76 19.92 13.73
CA ILE A 202 -24.04 21.35 13.73
C ILE A 202 -22.71 22.08 13.72
N GLU A 203 -22.39 22.73 12.60
CA GLU A 203 -21.18 23.50 12.44
C GLU A 203 -21.20 24.72 13.34
N LYS A 204 -20.08 24.95 14.03
CA LYS A 204 -19.84 26.21 14.73
C LYS A 204 -19.38 27.23 13.72
N THR A 205 -19.79 28.47 13.90
CA THR A 205 -19.27 29.59 13.10
C THR A 205 -17.77 29.71 13.28
N GLU A 206 -17.04 30.03 12.22
CA GLU A 206 -15.59 30.28 12.27
C GLU A 206 -15.24 31.47 13.18
N THR A 207 -16.17 32.43 13.30
CA THR A 207 -16.07 33.54 14.25
C THR A 207 -16.67 33.13 15.59
N ASP A 208 -16.07 33.61 16.69
CA ASP A 208 -16.59 33.43 18.04
C ASP A 208 -18.01 33.99 18.18
N ALA A 209 -19.01 33.11 18.05
CA ALA A 209 -20.40 33.41 18.29
C ALA A 209 -20.83 32.83 19.63
N GLN A 210 -21.33 33.70 20.52
CA GLN A 210 -21.90 33.28 21.80
C GLN A 210 -23.41 33.50 21.79
N ILE A 211 -24.15 32.43 22.06
CA ILE A 211 -25.61 32.48 22.15
C ILE A 211 -25.98 32.86 23.59
N ARG A 212 -26.67 33.99 23.76
CA ARG A 212 -27.19 34.43 25.07
C ARG A 212 -28.66 34.09 25.18
N ILE A 213 -28.97 33.16 26.07
CA ILE A 213 -30.34 32.72 26.35
C ILE A 213 -30.87 33.56 27.53
N THR A 214 -31.94 34.31 27.32
CA THR A 214 -32.53 35.20 28.35
C THR A 214 -33.86 34.70 28.91
N SER A 215 -34.43 33.63 28.34
CA SER A 215 -35.70 33.04 28.77
C SER A 215 -35.75 31.52 28.55
N PRO A 216 -36.54 30.78 29.34
CA PRO A 216 -36.75 29.34 29.14
C PRO A 216 -37.29 28.98 27.75
N GLU A 217 -38.15 29.83 27.18
CA GLU A 217 -38.75 29.60 25.86
C GLU A 217 -37.70 29.65 24.74
N GLN A 218 -36.71 30.55 24.85
CA GLN A 218 -35.60 30.64 23.91
C GLN A 218 -34.69 29.42 23.94
N LEU A 219 -34.49 28.80 25.12
CA LEU A 219 -33.73 27.56 25.24
C LEU A 219 -34.40 26.43 24.44
N GLN A 220 -35.72 26.30 24.56
CA GLN A 220 -36.48 25.27 23.86
C GLN A 220 -36.48 25.50 22.34
N ALA A 221 -36.70 26.74 21.90
CA ALA A 221 -36.64 27.11 20.49
C ALA A 221 -35.26 26.85 19.87
N PHE A 222 -34.18 27.09 20.62
CA PHE A 222 -32.82 26.81 20.17
C PHE A 222 -32.58 25.31 19.95
N LEU A 223 -32.97 24.46 20.92
CA LEU A 223 -32.85 23.00 20.80
C LEU A 223 -33.70 22.44 19.64
N GLU A 224 -34.88 22.99 19.41
CA GLU A 224 -35.70 22.63 18.24
C GLU A 224 -35.04 23.02 16.93
N GLN A 225 -34.41 24.20 16.88
CA GLN A 225 -33.72 24.67 15.68
C GLN A 225 -32.48 23.81 15.36
N GLU A 226 -31.68 23.45 16.36
CA GLU A 226 -30.57 22.49 16.22
C GLU A 226 -31.04 21.16 15.64
N ARG A 227 -32.14 20.62 16.17
CA ARG A 227 -32.74 19.38 15.68
C ARG A 227 -33.29 19.54 14.25
N ASN A 228 -33.89 20.66 13.91
CA ASN A 228 -34.43 20.94 12.58
C ASN A 228 -33.30 21.04 11.54
N MET A 229 -32.19 21.71 11.86
CA MET A 229 -31.02 21.80 10.98
C MET A 229 -30.47 20.41 10.63
N LEU A 230 -30.29 19.54 11.63
CA LEU A 230 -29.85 18.16 11.39
C LEU A 230 -30.87 17.37 10.56
N LYS A 231 -32.16 17.55 10.84
CA LYS A 231 -33.24 16.88 10.09
C LYS A 231 -33.27 17.32 8.63
N GLU A 232 -33.04 18.60 8.35
CA GLU A 232 -32.95 19.12 6.98
C GLU A 232 -31.76 18.53 6.22
N MET A 233 -30.59 18.42 6.85
CA MET A 233 -29.42 17.75 6.25
C MET A 233 -29.75 16.31 5.86
N VAL A 234 -30.34 15.54 6.77
CA VAL A 234 -30.76 14.15 6.50
C VAL A 234 -31.83 14.08 5.40
N ASN A 235 -32.80 15.00 5.40
CA ASN A 235 -33.85 15.04 4.38
C ASN A 235 -33.28 15.35 2.99
N LYS A 236 -32.26 16.20 2.88
CA LYS A 236 -31.56 16.47 1.61
C LYS A 236 -30.85 15.21 1.08
N ILE A 237 -30.26 14.41 1.94
CA ILE A 237 -29.65 13.13 1.55
C ILE A 237 -30.73 12.14 1.09
N ALA A 238 -31.84 12.07 1.85
CA ALA A 238 -32.95 11.20 1.54
C ALA A 238 -33.64 11.56 0.20
N SER A 239 -33.73 12.86 -0.14
CA SER A 239 -34.38 13.31 -1.38
C SER A 239 -33.61 12.91 -2.65
N ILE A 240 -32.28 12.77 -2.56
CA ILE A 240 -31.43 12.24 -3.64
C ILE A 240 -31.62 10.72 -3.79
N GLY A 241 -32.24 10.07 -2.79
CA GLY A 241 -32.46 8.63 -2.75
C GLY A 241 -31.20 7.83 -2.41
N ALA A 242 -30.20 8.46 -1.78
CA ALA A 242 -29.04 7.76 -1.26
C ALA A 242 -29.47 6.85 -0.10
N ASN A 243 -29.00 5.60 -0.11
CA ASN A 243 -29.33 4.60 0.91
C ASN A 243 -28.10 4.14 1.71
N VAL A 244 -26.90 4.55 1.29
CA VAL A 244 -25.64 4.38 2.03
C VAL A 244 -24.89 5.71 1.98
N VAL A 245 -24.37 6.15 3.13
CA VAL A 245 -23.66 7.43 3.24
C VAL A 245 -22.34 7.19 3.94
N PHE A 246 -21.25 7.63 3.33
CA PHE A 246 -19.96 7.79 4.00
C PHE A 246 -19.76 9.28 4.24
N THR A 247 -19.44 9.65 5.47
CA THR A 247 -19.18 11.02 5.90
C THR A 247 -17.82 11.06 6.57
N GLU A 248 -17.06 12.11 6.31
CA GLU A 248 -15.83 12.34 7.06
C GLU A 248 -16.18 12.70 8.51
N ARG A 249 -15.47 12.09 9.46
CA ARG A 249 -15.58 12.48 10.86
C ARG A 249 -14.57 13.59 11.13
N HIS A 250 -15.03 14.72 11.66
CA HIS A 250 -14.14 15.79 12.09
C HIS A 250 -13.07 15.22 13.03
N ARG A 251 -11.79 15.32 12.64
CA ARG A 251 -10.68 15.21 13.59
C ARG A 251 -10.82 16.40 14.53
N ARG A 252 -11.21 16.14 15.77
CA ARG A 252 -10.88 17.04 16.88
C ARG A 252 -9.51 16.67 17.40
#